data_AF-A0A8I6SBQ2-F1
#
_entry.id   AF-A0A8I6SBQ2-F1
#
_cell.length_a   1.000
_cell.length_b   1.000
_cell.length_c   1.000
_cell.angle_alpha   90.00
_cell.angle_beta   90.00
_cell.angle_gamma   90.00
#
_symmetry.space_group_name_H-M   'P 1'
#
loop_
_entity.id
_entity.type
_entity.pdbx_description
1 polymer ?
#
loop_
_entity_poly.entity_id
_entity_poly.type
_entity_poly.pdbx_seq_one_letter_code
_entity_poly.pdbx_strand_id
1 'polypeptide(L)'
;MKSQDELMSPPGESLFEDTFLRVKCDYGDLSDKFKHKNKDFSKQYAHIYSVRLAKMRKTLLKRVEDKFGDQWKVKKLADLQDESDIGKCFVIGTIFKNQELRPSVLKELSDELQIVPQPKVVRFVGDKDSLILEDDLQRIRLVGNIDVHSIVTGVVVAVLGVVDNTGKFNVEQVCFSGPESPSSLTIKTKEPERYLVILSGLDLAAAADSLLSLRMFTDWVTGWLGGPSDQHKNSRIALVLIAGNMLRGCSALKEGKIISTNIDNTDIVTSLKLADDLLAELAETVHVELMPGEFDPTNYTLPQQPIHYTMFPKASSFSSLHGVTNPHSFQVENRIITGIYFKMFSLVFLIITSLLLAFYNLQYLGCSLHKLNLGSRCMFLHPYLSHQLFWSNL
;
A
#
# COMPACT_ATOMS: atom_id res chain seq x y z
N MET A 1 40.46 -12.33 4.14
CA MET A 1 39.73 -11.27 4.87
C MET A 1 40.73 -10.13 5.05
N LYS A 2 40.88 -9.28 4.03
CA LYS A 2 41.72 -8.07 4.11
C LYS A 2 40.94 -7.05 4.96
N SER A 3 41.53 -6.58 6.06
CA SER A 3 40.90 -5.68 7.04
C SER A 3 40.88 -4.24 6.54
N GLN A 4 40.08 -3.38 7.19
CA GLN A 4 39.99 -1.93 6.92
C GLN A 4 41.36 -1.19 6.93
N ASP A 5 42.41 -1.83 7.43
CA ASP A 5 43.77 -1.29 7.53
C ASP A 5 44.43 -1.00 6.17
N GLU A 6 43.94 -1.63 5.08
CA GLU A 6 44.52 -1.47 3.74
C GLU A 6 44.31 -0.06 3.16
N LEU A 7 43.15 0.57 3.40
CA LEU A 7 42.86 1.93 2.94
C LEU A 7 43.63 3.02 3.71
N MET A 8 44.16 2.69 4.88
CA MET A 8 44.98 3.60 5.69
C MET A 8 46.48 3.41 5.43
N SER A 9 46.84 2.60 4.44
CA SER A 9 48.22 2.33 4.03
C SER A 9 48.61 3.10 2.75
N PRO A 10 49.91 3.33 2.48
CA PRO A 10 50.36 3.96 1.23
C PRO A 10 49.89 3.16 0.00
N PRO A 11 49.67 3.80 -1.16
CA PRO A 11 49.25 3.10 -2.37
C PRO A 11 50.20 1.94 -2.72
N GLY A 12 49.65 0.73 -2.81
CA GLY A 12 50.39 -0.45 -3.28
C GLY A 12 50.74 -0.35 -4.77
N GLU A 13 51.76 -1.10 -5.21
CA GLU A 13 52.21 -1.10 -6.62
C GLU A 13 51.15 -1.65 -7.60
N SER A 14 50.16 -2.40 -7.12
CA SER A 14 49.01 -2.88 -7.89
C SER A 14 47.79 -1.98 -7.69
N LEU A 15 47.64 -0.94 -8.50
CA LEU A 15 46.51 0.02 -8.44
C LEU A 15 45.11 -0.56 -8.78
N PHE A 16 45.01 -1.85 -9.09
CA PHE A 16 43.77 -2.50 -9.56
C PHE A 16 43.45 -3.76 -8.74
N GLU A 17 43.40 -3.61 -7.41
CA GLU A 17 43.04 -4.71 -6.51
C GLU A 17 41.55 -5.11 -6.66
N ASP A 18 41.31 -6.42 -6.74
CA ASP A 18 40.06 -7.16 -6.56
C ASP A 18 38.75 -6.46 -6.99
N THR A 19 38.37 -6.59 -8.27
CA THR A 19 37.03 -6.20 -8.74
C THR A 19 35.98 -7.23 -8.34
N PHE A 20 34.98 -6.82 -7.56
CA PHE A 20 33.84 -7.67 -7.21
C PHE A 20 32.73 -7.57 -8.26
N LEU A 21 32.35 -8.70 -8.86
CA LEU A 21 31.20 -8.78 -9.75
C LEU A 21 29.89 -8.86 -8.94
N ARG A 22 28.90 -8.06 -9.32
CA ARG A 22 27.59 -8.06 -8.68
C ARG A 22 26.85 -9.39 -8.89
N VAL A 23 26.15 -9.86 -7.87
CA VAL A 23 25.35 -11.08 -7.91
C VAL A 23 24.20 -10.97 -8.90
N LYS A 24 23.90 -12.07 -9.60
CA LYS A 24 22.69 -12.22 -10.41
C LYS A 24 21.58 -12.87 -9.58
N CYS A 25 20.33 -12.48 -9.84
CA CYS A 25 19.16 -13.06 -9.21
C CYS A 25 18.11 -13.42 -10.27
N ASP A 26 17.38 -14.50 -10.00
CA ASP A 26 16.20 -14.84 -10.79
C ASP A 26 15.07 -13.89 -10.38
N TYR A 27 14.56 -13.11 -11.35
CA TYR A 27 13.52 -12.13 -11.15
C TYR A 27 12.31 -12.43 -12.02
N GLY A 28 11.10 -12.33 -11.44
CA GLY A 28 9.84 -12.43 -12.17
C GLY A 28 8.88 -11.29 -11.80
N ASP A 29 8.49 -10.49 -12.80
CA ASP A 29 7.44 -9.47 -12.62
C ASP A 29 6.07 -10.16 -12.48
N LEU A 30 5.35 -9.86 -11.39
CA LEU A 30 3.98 -10.36 -11.13
C LEU A 30 2.95 -9.20 -11.13
N SER A 31 3.33 -8.04 -11.65
CA SER A 31 2.55 -6.80 -11.67
C SER A 31 1.71 -6.59 -12.92
N ASP A 32 1.73 -7.54 -13.88
CA ASP A 32 0.86 -7.46 -15.07
C ASP A 32 -0.62 -7.33 -14.73
N LYS A 33 -1.01 -7.85 -13.57
CA LYS A 33 -2.37 -7.73 -13.03
C LYS A 33 -2.74 -6.29 -12.63
N PHE A 34 -1.76 -5.43 -12.39
CA PHE A 34 -1.91 -4.02 -12.05
C PHE A 34 -1.78 -3.07 -13.25
N LYS A 35 -1.34 -3.56 -14.41
CA LYS A 35 -1.22 -2.77 -15.64
C LYS A 35 -2.60 -2.57 -16.26
N HIS A 36 -2.91 -1.33 -16.64
CA HIS A 36 -4.18 -1.01 -17.30
C HIS A 36 -4.18 -1.53 -18.74
N LYS A 37 -5.04 -2.52 -19.03
CA LYS A 37 -5.23 -3.02 -20.42
C LYS A 37 -6.12 -2.08 -21.24
N ASN A 38 -7.22 -1.61 -20.65
CA ASN A 38 -8.18 -0.69 -21.26
C ASN A 38 -8.62 0.37 -20.24
N LYS A 39 -8.61 1.65 -20.63
CA LYS A 39 -9.06 2.78 -19.81
C LYS A 39 -10.54 3.07 -20.07
N ASP A 40 -11.42 2.25 -19.49
CA ASP A 40 -12.87 2.48 -19.55
C ASP A 40 -13.39 3.06 -18.22
N PHE A 41 -13.86 4.30 -18.29
CA PHE A 41 -14.38 5.07 -17.14
C PHE A 41 -15.91 5.10 -17.09
N SER A 42 -16.60 4.43 -18.02
CA SER A 42 -18.07 4.44 -18.08
C SER A 42 -18.73 3.57 -16.99
N LYS A 43 -17.98 2.68 -16.35
CA LYS A 43 -18.46 1.74 -15.34
C LYS A 43 -18.63 2.38 -13.97
N GLN A 44 -19.64 1.92 -13.22
CA GLN A 44 -19.89 2.34 -11.84
C GLN A 44 -19.13 1.49 -10.82
N TYR A 45 -18.83 2.08 -9.65
CA TYR A 45 -18.08 1.42 -8.57
C TYR A 45 -18.80 0.28 -7.86
N ALA A 46 -20.13 0.15 -8.01
CA ALA A 46 -20.93 -0.90 -7.36
C ALA A 46 -20.38 -2.30 -7.66
N HIS A 47 -19.95 -2.53 -8.89
CA HIS A 47 -19.37 -3.80 -9.33
C HIS A 47 -18.15 -4.23 -8.51
N ILE A 48 -17.33 -3.28 -8.02
CA ILE A 48 -16.14 -3.59 -7.20
C ILE A 48 -16.57 -4.21 -5.87
N TYR A 49 -17.63 -3.68 -5.25
CA TYR A 49 -18.14 -4.17 -3.97
C TYR A 49 -18.79 -5.55 -4.11
N SER A 50 -19.60 -5.76 -5.15
CA SER A 50 -20.24 -7.06 -5.41
C SER A 50 -19.21 -8.17 -5.64
N VAL A 51 -18.18 -7.93 -6.47
CA VAL A 51 -17.11 -8.92 -6.71
C VAL A 51 -16.30 -9.18 -5.44
N ARG A 52 -15.99 -8.13 -4.66
CA ARG A 52 -15.26 -8.25 -3.40
C ARG A 52 -16.03 -9.13 -2.41
N LEU A 53 -17.32 -8.84 -2.20
CA LEU A 53 -18.17 -9.61 -1.30
C LEU A 53 -18.26 -11.08 -1.76
N ALA A 54 -18.51 -11.33 -3.04
CA ALA A 54 -18.62 -12.69 -3.58
C ALA A 54 -17.34 -13.53 -3.40
N LYS A 55 -16.16 -12.94 -3.59
CA LYS A 55 -14.88 -13.63 -3.38
C LYS A 55 -14.60 -13.87 -1.89
N MET A 56 -14.70 -12.81 -1.09
CA MET A 56 -14.40 -12.87 0.35
C MET A 56 -15.38 -13.77 1.11
N ARG A 57 -16.64 -13.86 0.66
CA ARG A 57 -17.64 -14.77 1.22
C ARG A 57 -17.15 -16.22 1.18
N LYS A 58 -16.52 -16.67 0.09
CA LYS A 58 -15.99 -18.04 0.00
C LYS A 58 -14.90 -18.32 1.04
N THR A 59 -13.99 -17.37 1.25
CA THR A 59 -12.91 -17.51 2.24
C THR A 59 -13.44 -17.42 3.67
N LEU A 60 -14.39 -16.52 3.93
CA LEU A 60 -15.01 -16.37 5.24
C LEU A 60 -15.86 -17.58 5.63
N LEU A 61 -16.58 -18.20 4.69
CA LEU A 61 -17.33 -19.44 4.96
C LEU A 61 -16.41 -20.54 5.50
N LYS A 62 -15.32 -20.84 4.78
CA LYS A 62 -14.32 -21.81 5.23
C LYS A 62 -13.77 -21.45 6.61
N ARG A 63 -13.46 -20.17 6.84
CA ARG A 63 -12.87 -19.74 8.11
C ARG A 63 -13.85 -19.79 9.28
N VAL A 64 -15.13 -19.58 9.02
CA VAL A 64 -16.19 -19.77 10.01
C VAL A 64 -16.32 -21.24 10.36
N GLU A 65 -16.37 -22.13 9.36
CA GLU A 65 -16.36 -23.59 9.54
C GLU A 65 -15.13 -24.04 10.35
N ASP A 66 -13.93 -23.58 9.99
CA ASP A 66 -12.68 -23.95 10.68
C ASP A 66 -12.62 -23.49 12.15
N LYS A 67 -13.18 -22.32 12.47
CA LYS A 67 -13.09 -21.72 13.82
C LYS A 67 -14.24 -22.10 14.74
N PHE A 68 -15.44 -22.25 14.19
CA PHE A 68 -16.68 -22.38 14.95
C PHE A 68 -17.42 -23.71 14.68
N GLY A 69 -16.98 -24.47 13.68
CA GLY A 69 -17.64 -25.71 13.25
C GLY A 69 -19.08 -25.46 12.77
N ASP A 70 -19.90 -26.52 12.82
CA ASP A 70 -21.30 -26.50 12.38
C ASP A 70 -22.27 -25.97 13.46
N GLN A 71 -21.77 -25.26 14.47
CA GLN A 71 -22.59 -24.79 15.59
C GLN A 71 -23.66 -23.78 15.17
N TRP A 72 -23.33 -22.91 14.20
CA TRP A 72 -24.18 -21.79 13.80
C TRP A 72 -24.25 -21.69 12.29
N LYS A 73 -25.47 -21.55 11.76
CA LYS A 73 -25.69 -21.40 10.31
C LYS A 73 -25.34 -20.00 9.84
N VAL A 74 -24.81 -19.92 8.63
CA VAL A 74 -24.62 -18.65 7.92
C VAL A 74 -25.90 -18.33 7.14
N LYS A 75 -26.48 -17.15 7.41
CA LYS A 75 -27.71 -16.66 6.78
C LYS A 75 -27.45 -15.36 6.01
N LYS A 76 -28.31 -15.07 5.02
CA LYS A 76 -28.34 -13.74 4.40
C LYS A 76 -29.17 -12.79 5.24
N LEU A 77 -28.96 -11.49 5.06
CA LEU A 77 -29.74 -10.48 5.80
C LEU A 77 -31.25 -10.57 5.51
N ALA A 78 -31.62 -10.91 4.27
CA ALA A 78 -33.02 -11.04 3.86
C ALA A 78 -33.76 -12.16 4.61
N ASP A 79 -33.05 -13.21 5.00
CA ASP A 79 -33.63 -14.40 5.65
C ASP A 79 -33.78 -14.21 7.18
N LEU A 80 -33.37 -13.05 7.72
CA LEU A 80 -33.46 -12.75 9.15
C LEU A 80 -34.82 -12.20 9.58
N GLN A 81 -35.68 -11.84 8.62
CA GLN A 81 -37.02 -11.30 8.90
C GLN A 81 -38.05 -12.41 9.15
N ASP A 82 -37.72 -13.66 8.84
CA ASP A 82 -38.60 -14.79 9.09
C ASP A 82 -38.60 -15.14 10.59
N GLU A 83 -39.71 -14.86 11.27
CA GLU A 83 -39.90 -15.01 12.73
C GLU A 83 -39.65 -16.42 13.28
N SER A 84 -39.53 -17.42 12.41
CA SER A 84 -39.34 -18.82 12.79
C SER A 84 -37.93 -19.15 13.27
N ASP A 85 -36.97 -18.21 13.15
CA ASP A 85 -35.55 -18.57 13.25
C ASP A 85 -34.67 -17.44 13.87
N ILE A 86 -35.14 -16.87 14.99
CA ILE A 86 -34.52 -15.83 15.86
C ILE A 86 -33.28 -16.37 16.63
N GLY A 87 -32.68 -17.45 16.15
CA GLY A 87 -31.47 -18.02 16.73
C GLY A 87 -30.23 -17.19 16.37
N LYS A 88 -29.13 -17.41 17.12
CA LYS A 88 -27.83 -16.85 16.75
C LYS A 88 -27.42 -17.37 15.38
N CYS A 89 -26.93 -16.48 14.53
CA CYS A 89 -26.48 -16.84 13.19
C CYS A 89 -25.29 -15.99 12.76
N PHE A 90 -24.56 -16.51 11.77
CA PHE A 90 -23.53 -15.76 11.08
C PHE A 90 -24.12 -14.99 9.91
N VAL A 91 -23.71 -13.74 9.76
CA VAL A 91 -24.01 -12.92 8.58
C VAL A 91 -22.70 -12.45 7.96
N ILE A 92 -22.58 -12.61 6.64
CA ILE A 92 -21.41 -12.15 5.88
C ILE A 92 -21.81 -10.95 5.03
N GLY A 93 -21.16 -9.82 5.28
CA GLY A 93 -21.42 -8.57 4.56
C GLY A 93 -20.21 -7.64 4.54
N THR A 94 -20.39 -6.52 3.85
CA THR A 94 -19.41 -5.44 3.78
C THR A 94 -19.74 -4.37 4.81
N ILE A 95 -18.77 -3.96 5.61
CA ILE A 95 -18.95 -2.88 6.59
C ILE A 95 -18.98 -1.53 5.87
N PHE A 96 -19.98 -0.74 6.18
CA PHE A 96 -20.03 0.68 5.91
C PHE A 96 -20.01 1.45 7.23
N LYS A 97 -18.98 2.26 7.43
CA LYS A 97 -18.87 3.16 8.58
C LYS A 97 -19.48 4.51 8.21
N ASN A 98 -20.59 4.84 8.84
CA ASN A 98 -21.23 6.14 8.71
C ASN A 98 -20.55 7.12 9.67
N GLN A 99 -19.83 8.09 9.10
CA GLN A 99 -19.01 9.05 9.84
C GLN A 99 -19.56 10.46 9.63
N GLU A 100 -19.91 11.16 10.71
CA GLU A 100 -20.51 12.50 10.62
C GLU A 100 -19.51 13.56 10.13
N LEU A 101 -18.25 13.42 10.56
CA LEU A 101 -17.16 14.35 10.24
C LEU A 101 -16.58 14.13 8.84
N ARG A 102 -17.01 13.10 8.12
CA ARG A 102 -16.47 12.80 6.79
C ARG A 102 -16.90 13.89 5.80
N PRO A 103 -15.94 14.46 5.04
CA PRO A 103 -16.25 15.49 4.05
C PRO A 103 -17.18 14.91 2.99
N SER A 104 -18.16 15.73 2.59
CA SER A 104 -19.12 15.40 1.55
C SER A 104 -18.97 16.41 0.45
N VAL A 105 -18.72 15.95 -0.78
CA VAL A 105 -18.63 16.81 -1.97
C VAL A 105 -19.90 17.65 -2.12
N LEU A 106 -21.07 17.10 -1.78
CA LEU A 106 -22.34 17.83 -1.84
C LEU A 106 -22.44 18.93 -0.77
N LYS A 107 -21.87 18.71 0.42
CA LYS A 107 -21.81 19.77 1.46
C LYS A 107 -20.83 20.84 1.01
N GLU A 108 -19.66 20.45 0.55
CA GLU A 108 -18.63 21.36 0.04
C GLU A 108 -19.17 22.25 -1.10
N LEU A 109 -19.85 21.68 -2.10
CA LEU A 109 -20.50 22.45 -3.17
C LEU A 109 -21.62 23.38 -2.68
N SER A 110 -22.37 22.96 -1.65
CA SER A 110 -23.40 23.80 -1.03
C SER A 110 -22.79 24.93 -0.21
N ASP A 111 -21.65 24.67 0.42
CA ASP A 111 -20.94 25.58 1.30
C ASP A 111 -20.03 26.52 0.50
N GLU A 112 -19.58 26.17 -0.71
CA GLU A 112 -18.89 27.10 -1.63
C GLU A 112 -19.74 28.33 -1.98
N LEU A 113 -21.07 28.22 -1.87
CA LEU A 113 -22.00 29.35 -1.98
C LEU A 113 -22.02 30.24 -0.71
N GLN A 114 -21.42 29.79 0.40
CA GLN A 114 -21.32 30.50 1.67
C GLN A 114 -19.83 30.74 2.01
N ILE A 115 -19.41 32.01 2.04
CA ILE A 115 -18.01 32.47 2.09
C ILE A 115 -17.22 32.03 3.37
N VAL A 116 -17.76 31.17 4.24
CA VAL A 116 -17.13 30.81 5.51
C VAL A 116 -16.18 29.61 5.34
N PRO A 117 -14.87 29.80 5.58
CA PRO A 117 -13.92 28.69 5.52
C PRO A 117 -14.19 27.68 6.64
N GLN A 118 -14.41 26.42 6.28
CA GLN A 118 -14.60 25.35 7.26
C GLN A 118 -13.27 24.98 7.96
N PRO A 119 -13.31 24.68 9.26
CA PRO A 119 -12.13 24.23 10.00
C PRO A 119 -11.61 22.92 9.38
N LYS A 120 -10.30 22.87 9.12
CA LYS A 120 -9.64 21.69 8.54
C LYS A 120 -9.66 20.54 9.54
N VAL A 121 -10.56 19.60 9.32
CA VAL A 121 -10.65 18.38 10.13
C VAL A 121 -9.55 17.41 9.70
N VAL A 122 -8.59 17.18 10.60
CA VAL A 122 -7.46 16.24 10.38
C VAL A 122 -7.81 14.83 10.87
N ARG A 123 -9.02 14.57 11.37
CA ARG A 123 -9.49 13.24 11.80
C ARG A 123 -10.99 13.11 11.59
N PHE A 124 -11.42 12.09 10.87
CA PHE A 124 -12.84 11.92 10.50
C PHE A 124 -13.61 10.99 11.43
N VAL A 125 -13.08 10.72 12.63
CA VAL A 125 -13.66 9.81 13.61
C VAL A 125 -14.42 10.61 14.65
N GLY A 126 -15.64 10.21 14.94
CA GLY A 126 -16.41 10.72 16.07
C GLY A 126 -17.02 9.60 16.89
N ASP A 127 -17.38 9.92 18.14
CA ASP A 127 -18.05 8.96 19.05
C ASP A 127 -19.49 8.62 18.59
N LYS A 128 -20.03 9.41 17.65
CA LYS A 128 -21.34 9.20 17.03
C LYS A 128 -21.29 8.33 15.76
N ASP A 129 -20.08 7.88 15.37
CA ASP A 129 -19.93 7.02 14.20
C ASP A 129 -20.71 5.71 14.41
N SER A 130 -21.27 5.17 13.32
CA SER A 130 -22.02 3.91 13.38
C SER A 130 -21.62 2.95 12.29
N LEU A 131 -21.64 1.65 12.61
CA LEU A 131 -21.34 0.58 11.67
C LEU A 131 -22.64 0.01 11.09
N ILE A 132 -22.65 -0.16 9.77
CA ILE A 132 -23.74 -0.75 9.01
C ILE A 132 -23.15 -1.92 8.23
N LEU A 133 -23.78 -3.09 8.31
CA LEU A 133 -23.42 -4.24 7.49
C LEU A 133 -24.29 -4.24 6.24
N GLU A 134 -23.66 -4.18 5.07
CA GLU A 134 -24.31 -4.25 3.76
C GLU A 134 -24.14 -5.67 3.17
N ASP A 135 -25.26 -6.32 2.81
CA ASP A 135 -25.31 -7.52 1.97
C ASP A 135 -25.77 -7.11 0.54
N ASP A 136 -25.95 -8.08 -0.36
CA ASP A 136 -26.35 -7.87 -1.75
C ASP A 136 -27.72 -7.16 -1.88
N LEU A 137 -28.62 -7.33 -0.90
CA LEU A 137 -30.01 -6.86 -0.96
C LEU A 137 -30.39 -5.87 0.15
N GLN A 138 -29.76 -5.96 1.31
CA GLN A 138 -30.21 -5.26 2.52
C GLN A 138 -29.03 -4.72 3.33
N ARG A 139 -29.35 -3.84 4.29
CA ARG A 139 -28.40 -3.28 5.23
C ARG A 139 -28.97 -3.32 6.64
N ILE A 140 -28.14 -3.61 7.62
CA ILE A 140 -28.52 -3.63 9.04
C ILE A 140 -27.48 -2.87 9.88
N ARG A 141 -27.93 -2.15 10.91
CA ARG A 141 -27.02 -1.48 11.85
C ARG A 141 -26.44 -2.50 12.83
N LEU A 142 -25.13 -2.42 13.06
CA LEU A 142 -24.43 -3.26 14.04
C LEU A 142 -24.35 -2.55 15.38
N VAL A 143 -24.59 -3.29 16.46
CA VAL A 143 -24.39 -2.89 17.86
C VAL A 143 -23.74 -4.04 18.64
N GLY A 144 -23.34 -3.81 19.89
CA GLY A 144 -22.78 -4.87 20.74
C GLY A 144 -21.25 -4.89 20.74
N ASN A 145 -20.67 -6.09 20.75
CA ASN A 145 -19.24 -6.33 20.91
C ASN A 145 -18.47 -6.13 19.59
N ILE A 146 -18.46 -4.89 19.09
CA ILE A 146 -17.73 -4.50 17.89
C ILE A 146 -17.17 -3.09 18.07
N ASP A 147 -15.86 -2.96 17.90
CA ASP A 147 -15.18 -1.66 18.04
C ASP A 147 -15.33 -0.83 16.76
N VAL A 148 -16.08 0.27 16.87
CA VAL A 148 -16.33 1.22 15.79
C VAL A 148 -15.05 1.92 15.36
N HIS A 149 -14.09 2.12 16.27
CA HIS A 149 -12.88 2.89 16.00
C HIS A 149 -11.80 2.08 15.26
N SER A 150 -11.76 0.75 15.41
CA SER A 150 -10.80 -0.11 14.71
C SER A 150 -11.24 -0.57 13.31
N ILE A 151 -12.53 -0.47 12.97
CA ILE A 151 -13.05 -0.94 11.68
C ILE A 151 -13.21 0.22 10.70
N VAL A 152 -12.85 -0.03 9.43
CA VAL A 152 -12.99 0.92 8.33
C VAL A 152 -14.05 0.48 7.32
N THR A 153 -14.57 1.42 6.54
CA THR A 153 -15.51 1.13 5.44
C THR A 153 -14.87 0.22 4.40
N GLY A 154 -15.63 -0.73 3.87
CA GLY A 154 -15.27 -1.63 2.77
C GLY A 154 -14.63 -2.95 3.19
N VAL A 155 -14.44 -3.18 4.49
CA VAL A 155 -13.99 -4.48 5.04
C VAL A 155 -15.13 -5.48 4.95
N VAL A 156 -14.86 -6.67 4.42
CA VAL A 156 -15.82 -7.79 4.42
C VAL A 156 -15.55 -8.65 5.65
N VAL A 157 -16.59 -8.89 6.45
CA VAL A 157 -16.50 -9.65 7.71
C VAL A 157 -17.66 -10.62 7.83
N ALA A 158 -17.46 -11.67 8.64
CA ALA A 158 -18.55 -12.49 9.15
C ALA A 158 -18.82 -12.07 10.60
N VAL A 159 -20.06 -11.76 10.94
CA VAL A 159 -20.48 -11.40 12.30
C VAL A 159 -21.43 -12.45 12.85
N LEU A 160 -21.22 -12.87 14.10
CA LEU A 160 -22.12 -13.74 14.86
C LEU A 160 -22.97 -12.88 15.78
N GLY A 161 -24.27 -13.11 15.79
CA GLY A 161 -25.17 -12.36 16.65
C GLY A 161 -26.63 -12.69 16.45
N VAL A 162 -27.49 -11.82 17.00
CA VAL A 162 -28.95 -11.92 16.93
C VAL A 162 -29.54 -10.56 16.53
N VAL A 163 -30.69 -10.58 15.87
CA VAL A 163 -31.45 -9.36 15.58
C VAL A 163 -32.25 -8.97 16.82
N ASP A 164 -32.03 -7.75 17.31
CA ASP A 164 -32.81 -7.18 18.40
C ASP A 164 -34.20 -6.75 17.91
N ASN A 165 -35.14 -6.60 18.83
CA ASN A 165 -36.51 -6.09 18.58
C ASN A 165 -36.54 -4.69 17.93
N THR A 166 -35.42 -3.97 17.91
CA THR A 166 -35.27 -2.66 17.27
C THR A 166 -34.82 -2.74 15.80
N GLY A 167 -34.65 -3.95 15.25
CA GLY A 167 -34.14 -4.16 13.89
C GLY A 167 -32.64 -3.92 13.74
N LYS A 168 -31.90 -3.95 14.85
CA LYS A 168 -30.42 -3.85 14.88
C LYS A 168 -29.82 -5.24 15.09
N PHE A 169 -28.62 -5.47 14.58
CA PHE A 169 -27.91 -6.72 14.78
C PHE A 169 -26.93 -6.59 15.95
N ASN A 170 -27.17 -7.35 17.02
CA ASN A 170 -26.35 -7.38 18.21
C ASN A 170 -25.22 -8.39 18.05
N VAL A 171 -24.01 -7.88 17.81
CA VAL A 171 -22.80 -8.63 17.53
C VAL A 171 -22.22 -9.18 18.83
N GLU A 172 -22.03 -10.49 18.87
CA GLU A 172 -21.28 -11.16 19.95
C GLU A 172 -19.81 -11.36 19.56
N GLN A 173 -19.57 -11.76 18.31
CA GLN A 173 -18.23 -12.06 17.80
C GLN A 173 -18.07 -11.66 16.33
N VAL A 174 -16.84 -11.29 15.96
CA VAL A 174 -16.47 -10.93 14.59
C VAL A 174 -15.39 -11.88 14.09
N CYS A 175 -15.58 -12.41 12.88
CA CYS A 175 -14.61 -13.24 12.19
C CYS A 175 -14.13 -12.52 10.92
N PHE A 176 -12.84 -12.19 10.91
CA PHE A 176 -12.12 -11.66 9.75
C PHE A 176 -11.56 -12.81 8.90
N SER A 177 -11.31 -12.55 7.61
CA SER A 177 -10.80 -13.56 6.68
C SER A 177 -9.44 -14.14 7.06
N GLY A 178 -8.66 -13.41 7.86
CA GLY A 178 -7.27 -13.71 8.19
C GLY A 178 -6.35 -13.67 6.95
N PRO A 179 -5.04 -13.87 7.12
CA PRO A 179 -4.20 -14.32 6.03
C PRO A 179 -4.57 -15.75 5.64
N GLU A 180 -4.39 -16.11 4.37
CA GLU A 180 -4.33 -17.51 3.95
C GLU A 180 -3.13 -18.17 4.67
N SER A 181 -3.28 -19.44 5.08
CA SER A 181 -2.32 -20.14 5.93
C SER A 181 -0.88 -19.91 5.43
N PRO A 182 0.07 -19.56 6.32
CA PRO A 182 1.42 -19.23 5.88
C PRO A 182 1.97 -20.42 5.10
N SER A 183 2.31 -20.19 3.83
CA SER A 183 3.08 -21.13 3.04
C SER A 183 4.27 -21.58 3.88
N SER A 184 4.53 -22.89 3.98
CA SER A 184 5.65 -23.45 4.73
C SER A 184 6.96 -23.01 4.07
N LEU A 185 7.36 -21.78 4.36
CA LEU A 185 8.57 -21.17 3.86
C LEU A 185 9.73 -21.72 4.68
N THR A 186 10.06 -22.99 4.47
CA THR A 186 11.35 -23.56 4.87
C THR A 186 12.39 -22.99 3.93
N ILE A 187 12.70 -21.69 4.08
CA ILE A 187 13.60 -21.01 3.18
C ILE A 187 15.02 -21.35 3.59
N LYS A 188 15.62 -22.30 2.87
CA LYS A 188 17.08 -22.41 2.87
C LYS A 188 17.64 -21.17 2.19
N THR A 189 18.50 -20.44 2.90
CA THR A 189 19.28 -19.35 2.31
C THR A 189 20.14 -19.94 1.20
N LYS A 190 19.93 -19.51 -0.04
CA LYS A 190 20.84 -19.86 -1.14
C LYS A 190 22.10 -19.00 -0.97
N GLU A 191 23.27 -19.65 -0.95
CA GLU A 191 24.56 -18.96 -1.08
C GLU A 191 24.85 -18.63 -2.57
N PRO A 192 25.48 -17.49 -2.88
CA PRO A 192 25.77 -16.39 -1.97
C PRO A 192 24.50 -15.67 -1.53
N GLU A 193 24.50 -15.14 -0.30
CA GLU A 193 23.43 -14.26 0.17
C GLU A 193 23.16 -13.11 -0.81
N ARG A 194 21.90 -12.72 -0.95
CA ARG A 194 21.45 -11.64 -1.83
C ARG A 194 20.62 -10.65 -1.03
N TYR A 195 20.85 -9.37 -1.25
CA TYR A 195 20.15 -8.30 -0.57
C TYR A 195 19.23 -7.53 -1.51
N LEU A 196 18.06 -7.15 -1.00
CA LEU A 196 17.12 -6.22 -1.62
C LEU A 196 17.15 -4.95 -0.79
N VAL A 197 17.44 -3.81 -1.42
CA VAL A 197 17.38 -2.50 -0.78
C VAL A 197 16.07 -1.83 -1.14
N ILE A 198 15.35 -1.31 -0.15
CA ILE A 198 14.08 -0.60 -0.34
C ILE A 198 14.23 0.81 0.21
N LEU A 199 13.98 1.80 -0.65
CA LEU A 199 13.96 3.22 -0.32
C LEU A 199 12.55 3.76 -0.55
N SER A 200 12.17 4.84 0.13
CA SER A 200 10.86 5.48 -0.06
C SER A 200 10.92 6.93 0.43
N GLY A 201 10.15 7.82 -0.20
CA GLY A 201 9.98 9.19 0.30
C GLY A 201 11.25 10.03 0.27
N LEU A 202 12.00 9.99 -0.84
CA LEU A 202 13.24 10.78 -1.00
C LEU A 202 12.98 12.30 -1.04
N ASP A 203 11.79 12.71 -1.52
CA ASP A 203 11.33 14.10 -1.53
C ASP A 203 12.38 15.10 -2.06
N LEU A 204 12.96 14.81 -3.23
CA LEU A 204 14.07 15.57 -3.81
C LEU A 204 13.76 17.07 -4.05
N ALA A 205 12.48 17.45 -4.04
CA ALA A 205 12.07 18.85 -4.14
C ALA A 205 12.18 19.65 -2.83
N ALA A 206 12.14 18.99 -1.67
CA ALA A 206 12.15 19.66 -0.36
C ALA A 206 13.35 19.27 0.51
N ALA A 207 14.10 18.23 0.15
CA ALA A 207 15.09 17.60 1.02
C ALA A 207 16.54 18.05 0.76
N ALA A 208 16.81 19.36 0.78
CA ALA A 208 18.17 19.88 0.60
C ALA A 208 19.16 19.33 1.64
N ASP A 209 18.71 19.14 2.89
CA ASP A 209 19.54 18.65 3.99
C ASP A 209 19.87 17.16 3.92
N SER A 210 19.14 16.37 3.11
CA SER A 210 19.35 14.92 2.98
C SER A 210 20.22 14.53 1.78
N LEU A 211 20.60 15.50 0.93
CA LEU A 211 21.36 15.23 -0.30
C LEU A 211 22.71 14.56 -0.03
N LEU A 212 23.42 14.95 1.04
CA LEU A 212 24.68 14.29 1.42
C LEU A 212 24.45 12.83 1.79
N SER A 213 23.44 12.53 2.60
CA SER A 213 23.10 11.16 2.99
C SER A 213 22.71 10.31 1.78
N LEU A 214 21.97 10.89 0.83
CA LEU A 214 21.61 10.22 -0.42
C LEU A 214 22.82 9.97 -1.32
N ARG A 215 23.78 10.91 -1.37
CA ARG A 215 25.04 10.73 -2.07
C ARG A 215 25.87 9.61 -1.44
N MET A 216 26.04 9.62 -0.12
CA MET A 216 26.74 8.56 0.62
C MET A 216 26.10 7.19 0.40
N PHE A 217 24.76 7.13 0.37
CA PHE A 217 24.03 5.91 0.03
C PHE A 217 24.34 5.44 -1.39
N THR A 218 24.33 6.34 -2.36
CA THR A 218 24.60 6.03 -3.77
C THR A 218 26.01 5.50 -3.95
N ASP A 219 27.01 6.18 -3.35
CA ASP A 219 28.41 5.77 -3.36
C ASP A 219 28.61 4.42 -2.63
N TRP A 220 27.85 4.17 -1.57
CA TRP A 220 27.87 2.88 -0.88
C TRP A 220 27.29 1.76 -1.74
N VAL A 221 26.11 1.92 -2.34
CA VAL A 221 25.47 0.88 -3.18
C VAL A 221 26.31 0.54 -4.41
N THR A 222 26.89 1.56 -5.04
CA THR A 222 27.74 1.43 -6.23
C THR A 222 29.13 0.85 -5.91
N GLY A 223 29.57 0.92 -4.65
CA GLY A 223 30.85 0.39 -4.17
C GLY A 223 32.00 1.40 -4.15
N TRP A 224 31.73 2.68 -4.42
CA TRP A 224 32.70 3.77 -4.31
C TRP A 224 33.06 4.11 -2.86
N LEU A 225 32.19 3.80 -1.89
CA LEU A 225 32.38 4.08 -0.47
C LEU A 225 32.60 2.79 0.35
N GLY A 226 33.68 2.75 1.13
CA GLY A 226 34.03 1.64 2.04
C GLY A 226 35.30 0.88 1.62
N GLY A 227 35.70 -0.09 2.43
CA GLY A 227 36.86 -0.96 2.13
C GLY A 227 36.48 -2.21 1.33
N PRO A 228 37.46 -3.06 0.94
CA PRO A 228 37.22 -4.27 0.15
C PRO A 228 36.19 -5.22 0.77
N SER A 229 36.14 -5.30 2.10
CA SER A 229 35.13 -6.08 2.83
C SER A 229 33.70 -5.55 2.64
N ASP A 230 33.53 -4.22 2.61
CA ASP A 230 32.24 -3.58 2.41
C ASP A 230 31.82 -3.67 0.94
N GLN A 231 32.74 -3.44 0.01
CA GLN A 231 32.53 -3.63 -1.41
C GLN A 231 32.10 -5.07 -1.74
N HIS A 232 32.72 -6.06 -1.10
CA HIS A 232 32.31 -7.46 -1.24
C HIS A 232 30.87 -7.69 -0.77
N LYS A 233 30.43 -7.07 0.33
CA LYS A 233 29.03 -7.14 0.78
C LYS A 233 28.08 -6.41 -0.17
N ASN A 234 28.47 -5.23 -0.65
CA ASN A 234 27.65 -4.40 -1.53
C ASN A 234 27.46 -5.04 -2.91
N SER A 235 28.43 -5.83 -3.37
CA SER A 235 28.31 -6.68 -4.57
C SER A 235 27.17 -7.71 -4.48
N ARG A 236 26.69 -8.02 -3.26
CA ARG A 236 25.56 -8.93 -3.03
C ARG A 236 24.19 -8.25 -3.06
N ILE A 237 24.14 -6.92 -3.22
CA ILE A 237 22.87 -6.21 -3.43
C ILE A 237 22.40 -6.55 -4.86
N ALA A 238 21.26 -7.23 -4.97
CA ALA A 238 20.74 -7.69 -6.24
C ALA A 238 19.79 -6.68 -6.88
N LEU A 239 19.01 -5.96 -6.05
CA LEU A 239 17.96 -5.06 -6.52
C LEU A 239 17.80 -3.87 -5.55
N VAL A 240 17.55 -2.69 -6.12
CA VAL A 240 17.17 -1.48 -5.39
C VAL A 240 15.75 -1.08 -5.82
N LEU A 241 14.81 -1.10 -4.89
CA LEU A 241 13.43 -0.67 -5.10
C LEU A 241 13.22 0.72 -4.49
N ILE A 242 12.91 1.70 -5.32
CA ILE A 242 12.48 3.04 -4.90
C ILE A 242 10.96 3.04 -4.87
N ALA A 243 10.41 2.92 -3.67
CA ALA A 243 9.00 2.83 -3.37
C ALA A 243 8.36 4.21 -3.14
N GLY A 244 8.06 4.93 -4.23
CA GLY A 244 7.21 6.13 -4.24
C GLY A 244 7.76 7.39 -3.58
N ASN A 245 7.16 8.53 -3.95
CA ASN A 245 7.48 9.88 -3.49
C ASN A 245 8.97 10.21 -3.65
N MET A 246 9.50 9.89 -4.83
CA MET A 246 10.88 10.21 -5.18
C MET A 246 11.04 11.72 -5.37
N LEU A 247 10.11 12.36 -6.10
CA LEU A 247 10.20 13.78 -6.42
C LEU A 247 9.62 14.64 -5.32
N ARG A 248 8.46 14.24 -4.79
CA ARG A 248 7.72 15.00 -3.77
C ARG A 248 7.13 14.11 -2.69
N GLY A 249 7.31 14.50 -1.44
CA GLY A 249 6.83 13.83 -0.24
C GLY A 249 5.49 14.37 0.27
N CYS A 250 5.19 15.64 0.02
CA CYS A 250 4.00 16.32 0.54
C CYS A 250 3.58 17.50 -0.36
N SER A 251 2.29 17.87 -0.34
CA SER A 251 1.89 19.22 -0.73
C SER A 251 2.46 20.20 0.31
N ALA A 252 3.28 21.17 -0.10
CA ALA A 252 3.94 22.12 0.79
C ALA A 252 2.97 22.70 1.85
N LEU A 253 3.12 22.27 3.10
CA LEU A 253 2.50 22.91 4.26
C LEU A 253 3.59 23.71 4.97
N LYS A 254 3.79 24.96 4.54
CA LYS A 254 4.40 25.96 5.41
C LYS A 254 3.27 26.69 6.13
N GLU A 255 3.26 26.61 7.46
CA GLU A 255 2.48 27.48 8.36
C GLU A 255 0.95 27.52 8.12
N GLY A 256 0.30 26.37 7.96
CA GLY A 256 -1.17 26.26 8.05
C GLY A 256 -1.98 26.90 6.91
N LYS A 257 -1.36 27.72 6.04
CA LYS A 257 -1.92 28.14 4.76
C LYS A 257 -1.63 27.07 3.70
N ILE A 258 -2.67 26.70 2.94
CA ILE A 258 -2.45 26.04 1.66
C ILE A 258 -1.86 27.15 0.79
N ILE A 259 -0.54 27.13 0.60
CA ILE A 259 0.04 27.89 -0.49
C ILE A 259 -0.48 27.18 -1.74
N SER A 260 -1.42 27.80 -2.43
CA SER A 260 -1.71 27.51 -3.83
C SER A 260 -0.38 27.32 -4.55
N THR A 261 -0.09 26.09 -4.97
CA THR A 261 0.65 25.68 -6.18
C THR A 261 1.55 26.72 -6.87
N ASN A 262 2.35 27.47 -6.13
CA ASN A 262 3.44 28.28 -6.64
C ASN A 262 4.72 27.70 -6.04
N ILE A 263 4.90 26.40 -6.27
CA ILE A 263 6.26 25.89 -6.35
C ILE A 263 6.64 26.22 -7.78
N ASP A 264 7.62 27.10 -7.93
CA ASP A 264 8.09 27.51 -9.24
C ASP A 264 8.40 26.25 -10.07
N ASN A 265 7.94 26.21 -11.32
CA ASN A 265 8.17 25.06 -12.22
C ASN A 265 9.66 24.67 -12.28
N THR A 266 10.55 25.61 -11.96
CA THR A 266 12.00 25.44 -11.83
C THR A 266 12.39 24.38 -10.81
N ASP A 267 11.71 24.29 -9.66
CA ASP A 267 12.07 23.36 -8.59
C ASP A 267 11.76 21.92 -9.00
N ILE A 268 10.60 21.70 -9.61
CA ILE A 268 10.21 20.37 -10.14
C ILE A 268 11.20 19.91 -11.21
N VAL A 269 11.55 20.80 -12.14
CA VAL A 269 12.51 20.48 -13.21
C VAL A 269 13.89 20.17 -12.63
N THR A 270 14.30 20.89 -11.58
CA THR A 270 15.58 20.62 -10.91
C THR A 270 15.56 19.28 -10.18
N SER A 271 14.50 18.96 -9.45
CA SER A 271 14.33 17.67 -8.79
C SER A 271 14.26 16.50 -9.76
N LEU A 272 13.64 16.69 -10.94
CA LEU A 272 13.63 15.69 -12.01
C LEU A 272 15.04 15.43 -12.54
N LYS A 273 15.86 16.48 -12.72
CA LYS A 273 17.26 16.31 -13.13
C LYS A 273 18.08 15.56 -12.07
N LEU A 274 17.94 15.94 -10.80
CA LEU A 274 18.60 15.23 -9.70
C LEU A 274 18.17 13.77 -9.61
N ALA A 275 16.88 13.49 -9.83
CA ALA A 275 16.36 12.13 -9.88
C ALA A 275 16.92 11.34 -11.07
N ASP A 276 16.98 11.93 -12.26
CA ASP A 276 17.55 11.31 -13.46
C ASP A 276 19.04 10.98 -13.27
N ASP A 277 19.80 11.90 -12.68
CA ASP A 277 21.22 11.69 -12.35
C ASP A 277 21.41 10.54 -11.34
N LEU A 278 20.64 10.57 -10.24
CA LEU A 278 20.67 9.51 -9.22
C LEU A 278 20.30 8.14 -9.81
N LEU A 279 19.22 8.07 -10.59
CA LEU A 279 18.76 6.83 -11.20
C LEU A 279 19.76 6.31 -12.22
N ALA A 280 20.41 7.19 -12.99
CA ALA A 280 21.45 6.80 -13.95
C ALA A 280 22.65 6.17 -13.23
N GLU A 281 23.15 6.81 -12.16
CA GLU A 281 24.28 6.27 -11.38
C GLU A 281 23.97 4.92 -10.75
N LEU A 282 22.76 4.75 -10.20
CA LEU A 282 22.33 3.46 -9.65
C LEU A 282 22.14 2.43 -10.76
N ALA A 283 21.43 2.77 -11.83
CA ALA A 283 21.12 1.85 -12.93
C ALA A 283 22.39 1.36 -13.64
N GLU A 284 23.45 2.17 -13.71
CA GLU A 284 24.74 1.73 -14.27
C GLU A 284 25.29 0.48 -13.55
N THR A 285 25.07 0.37 -12.23
CA THR A 285 25.69 -0.69 -11.41
C THR A 285 24.74 -1.76 -10.91
N VAL A 286 23.45 -1.46 -10.73
CA VAL A 286 22.46 -2.36 -10.10
C VAL A 286 21.11 -2.30 -10.82
N HIS A 287 20.32 -3.37 -10.69
CA HIS A 287 18.93 -3.36 -11.14
C HIS A 287 18.09 -2.44 -10.24
N VAL A 288 17.46 -1.44 -10.84
CA VAL A 288 16.67 -0.41 -10.13
C VAL A 288 15.22 -0.48 -10.56
N GLU A 289 14.33 -0.60 -9.59
CA GLU A 289 12.88 -0.49 -9.80
C GLU A 289 12.34 0.81 -9.23
N LEU A 290 11.57 1.54 -10.02
CA LEU A 290 10.93 2.79 -9.63
C LEU A 290 9.41 2.62 -9.57
N MET A 291 8.88 2.57 -8.35
CA MET A 291 7.44 2.55 -8.09
C MET A 291 6.95 4.00 -7.85
N PRO A 292 5.84 4.43 -8.48
CA PRO A 292 5.30 5.76 -8.27
C PRO A 292 4.66 5.94 -6.89
N GLY A 293 4.67 7.19 -6.42
CA GLY A 293 3.94 7.63 -5.23
C GLY A 293 2.76 8.57 -5.53
N GLU A 294 2.22 9.17 -4.47
CA GLU A 294 1.02 10.04 -4.49
C GLU A 294 1.27 11.36 -5.23
N PHE A 295 2.47 11.92 -5.08
CA PHE A 295 2.85 13.23 -5.66
C PHE A 295 3.79 13.10 -6.86
N ASP A 296 4.05 11.89 -7.34
CA ASP A 296 4.85 11.65 -8.53
C ASP A 296 3.98 11.81 -9.80
N PRO A 297 4.57 12.15 -10.97
CA PRO A 297 3.85 12.46 -12.20
C PRO A 297 3.29 11.19 -12.88
N THR A 298 2.26 10.61 -12.28
CA THR A 298 1.46 9.49 -12.82
C THR A 298 -0.03 9.69 -12.54
N ASN A 299 -0.87 8.70 -12.81
CA ASN A 299 -2.27 8.77 -12.44
C ASN A 299 -2.46 8.73 -10.92
N TYR A 300 -3.39 9.56 -10.42
CA TYR A 300 -3.79 9.59 -9.02
C TYR A 300 -4.60 8.37 -8.58
N THR A 301 -5.28 7.72 -9.52
CA THR A 301 -6.12 6.57 -9.22
C THR A 301 -5.27 5.33 -9.01
N LEU A 302 -5.63 4.48 -8.05
CA LEU A 302 -5.04 3.15 -7.99
C LEU A 302 -5.67 2.23 -9.05
N PRO A 303 -4.88 1.35 -9.69
CA PRO A 303 -3.42 1.29 -9.62
C PRO A 303 -2.74 2.41 -10.39
N GLN A 304 -1.69 2.96 -9.79
CA GLN A 304 -0.84 3.91 -10.48
C GLN A 304 0.05 3.17 -11.46
N GLN A 305 0.09 3.66 -12.70
CA GLN A 305 0.90 3.12 -13.76
C GLN A 305 2.35 3.62 -13.63
N PRO A 306 3.33 2.92 -14.21
CA PRO A 306 4.74 3.32 -14.15
C PRO A 306 4.95 4.76 -14.62
N ILE A 307 5.93 5.44 -14.02
CA ILE A 307 6.37 6.76 -14.48
C ILE A 307 6.97 6.63 -15.88
N HIS A 308 6.62 7.54 -16.77
CA HIS A 308 7.08 7.48 -18.16
C HIS A 308 8.58 7.78 -18.26
N TYR A 309 9.33 6.95 -19.00
CA TYR A 309 10.80 7.05 -19.12
C TYR A 309 11.30 8.38 -19.72
N THR A 310 10.46 9.13 -20.44
CA THR A 310 10.85 10.46 -20.95
C THR A 310 11.14 11.47 -19.85
N MET A 311 10.72 11.19 -18.61
CA MET A 311 11.09 12.00 -17.44
C MET A 311 12.56 11.81 -17.04
N PHE A 312 13.20 10.72 -17.49
CA PHE A 312 14.54 10.29 -17.10
C PHE A 312 15.41 9.99 -18.34
N PRO A 313 15.82 11.02 -19.12
CA PRO A 313 16.56 10.82 -20.36
C PRO A 313 17.92 10.13 -20.16
N LYS A 314 18.63 10.36 -19.04
CA LYS A 314 19.91 9.68 -18.77
C LYS A 314 19.66 8.25 -18.30
N ALA A 315 18.81 8.07 -17.30
CA ALA A 315 18.61 6.77 -16.68
C ALA A 315 17.89 5.77 -17.61
N SER A 316 17.02 6.25 -18.50
CA SER A 316 16.32 5.40 -19.49
C SER A 316 17.23 4.77 -20.54
N SER A 317 18.49 5.23 -20.66
CA SER A 317 19.48 4.58 -21.53
C SER A 317 19.94 3.22 -21.00
N PHE A 318 19.75 2.95 -19.70
CA PHE A 318 20.14 1.70 -19.05
C PHE A 318 19.00 0.69 -19.00
N SER A 319 19.26 -0.55 -19.45
CA SER A 319 18.28 -1.65 -19.42
C SER A 319 18.00 -2.20 -18.02
N SER A 320 18.73 -1.74 -17.00
CA SER A 320 18.60 -2.11 -15.59
C SER A 320 17.56 -1.28 -14.84
N LEU A 321 17.14 -0.14 -15.41
CA LEU A 321 16.06 0.69 -14.86
C LEU A 321 14.69 0.17 -15.30
N HIS A 322 13.81 -0.09 -14.32
CA HIS A 322 12.46 -0.57 -14.57
C HIS A 322 11.42 0.30 -13.85
N GLY A 323 10.56 0.96 -14.62
CA GLY A 323 9.36 1.59 -14.08
C GLY A 323 8.31 0.52 -13.75
N VAL A 324 7.86 0.47 -12.50
CA VAL A 324 6.87 -0.50 -12.01
C VAL A 324 5.57 0.16 -11.59
N THR A 325 4.49 -0.61 -11.43
CA THR A 325 3.19 -0.09 -11.00
C THR A 325 3.16 0.13 -9.48
N ASN A 326 2.20 0.92 -9.01
CA ASN A 326 1.80 0.91 -7.61
C ASN A 326 0.32 0.45 -7.52
N PRO A 327 -0.01 -0.69 -6.91
CA PRO A 327 0.86 -1.61 -6.17
C PRO A 327 1.86 -2.36 -7.06
N HIS A 328 2.89 -2.95 -6.44
CA HIS A 328 3.91 -3.77 -7.11
C HIS A 328 3.98 -5.17 -6.48
N SER A 329 4.07 -6.22 -7.31
CA SER A 329 4.27 -7.61 -6.91
C SER A 329 5.32 -8.22 -7.80
N PHE A 330 6.32 -8.85 -7.22
CA PHE A 330 7.40 -9.48 -7.95
C PHE A 330 7.96 -10.67 -7.16
N GLN A 331 8.61 -11.57 -7.87
CA GLN A 331 9.30 -12.71 -7.30
C GLN A 331 10.80 -12.52 -7.46
N VAL A 332 11.53 -12.62 -6.34
CA VAL A 332 12.99 -12.71 -6.34
C VAL A 332 13.36 -14.08 -5.82
N GLU A 333 14.02 -14.88 -6.64
CA GLU A 333 14.35 -16.27 -6.33
C GLU A 333 13.08 -17.08 -5.99
N ASN A 334 12.96 -17.56 -4.75
CA ASN A 334 11.82 -18.30 -4.23
C ASN A 334 10.92 -17.46 -3.30
N ARG A 335 11.04 -16.13 -3.35
CA ARG A 335 10.31 -15.21 -2.47
C ARG A 335 9.42 -14.29 -3.28
N ILE A 336 8.14 -14.28 -2.95
CA ILE A 336 7.20 -13.32 -3.52
C ILE A 336 7.12 -12.11 -2.59
N ILE A 337 7.37 -10.94 -3.16
CA ILE A 337 7.35 -9.66 -2.47
C ILE A 337 6.21 -8.84 -3.09
N THR A 338 5.40 -8.20 -2.23
CA THR A 338 4.31 -7.34 -2.69
C THR A 338 4.28 -6.08 -1.85
N GLY A 339 4.61 -4.97 -2.49
CA GLY A 339 4.61 -3.64 -1.91
C GLY A 339 3.44 -2.81 -2.41
N ILE A 340 3.03 -1.85 -1.59
CA ILE A 340 2.15 -0.77 -2.01
C ILE A 340 2.72 0.51 -1.44
N TYR A 341 2.84 1.54 -2.28
CA TYR A 341 3.05 2.88 -1.78
C TYR A 341 1.69 3.49 -1.51
N PHE A 342 1.41 3.84 -0.26
CA PHE A 342 0.19 4.57 0.03
C PHE A 342 0.32 5.37 1.30
N LYS A 343 -0.26 6.57 1.30
CA LYS A 343 -0.60 7.31 2.51
C LYS A 343 -1.80 6.69 3.23
N MET A 344 -1.97 5.36 3.15
CA MET A 344 -3.03 4.62 3.87
C MET A 344 -2.74 4.65 5.35
N PHE A 345 -1.45 4.63 5.71
CA PHE A 345 -1.04 4.79 7.08
C PHE A 345 -1.52 6.11 7.65
N SER A 346 -1.60 7.19 6.86
CA SER A 346 -2.19 8.44 7.32
C SER A 346 -3.72 8.37 7.32
N LEU A 347 -4.40 7.90 6.28
CA LEU A 347 -5.88 7.88 6.27
C LEU A 347 -6.49 6.89 7.30
N VAL A 348 -5.86 5.73 7.49
CA VAL A 348 -6.21 4.77 8.55
C VAL A 348 -5.74 5.28 9.92
N PHE A 349 -4.59 5.98 10.06
CA PHE A 349 -4.28 6.72 11.31
C PHE A 349 -5.30 7.81 11.62
N LEU A 350 -5.81 8.47 10.58
CA LEU A 350 -6.83 9.51 10.67
C LEU A 350 -8.16 8.91 11.14
N ILE A 351 -8.39 7.61 10.89
CA ILE A 351 -9.62 6.87 11.22
C ILE A 351 -9.46 5.98 12.48
N ILE A 352 -8.25 5.60 12.87
CA ILE A 352 -7.95 4.71 14.00
C ILE A 352 -6.98 5.44 14.93
N THR A 353 -7.51 5.97 16.03
CA THR A 353 -6.73 6.66 17.06
C THR A 353 -6.15 5.68 18.06
N SER A 354 -4.96 5.14 17.79
CA SER A 354 -4.12 4.53 18.83
C SER A 354 -2.65 4.49 18.39
N LEU A 355 -1.78 5.01 19.25
CA LEU A 355 -0.40 5.45 18.96
C LEU A 355 0.64 4.30 18.77
N LEU A 356 0.21 3.04 18.62
CA LEU A 356 1.10 1.86 18.65
C LEU A 356 1.01 0.96 17.40
N LEU A 357 0.41 1.44 16.30
CA LEU A 357 -0.25 0.57 15.33
C LEU A 357 0.37 0.42 13.93
N ALA A 358 1.60 0.87 13.64
CA ALA A 358 2.18 0.62 12.31
C ALA A 358 2.29 -0.89 11.99
N PHE A 359 2.77 -1.70 12.96
CA PHE A 359 2.82 -3.16 12.86
C PHE A 359 1.44 -3.83 13.01
N TYR A 360 0.62 -3.38 13.96
CA TYR A 360 -0.73 -3.94 14.16
C TYR A 360 -1.67 -3.66 12.99
N ASN A 361 -1.56 -2.52 12.29
CA ASN A 361 -2.35 -2.21 11.10
C ASN A 361 -1.88 -3.01 9.89
N LEU A 362 -0.56 -3.29 9.78
CA LEU A 362 -0.04 -4.21 8.77
C LEU A 362 -0.53 -5.64 9.04
N GLN A 363 -0.61 -6.04 10.32
CA GLN A 363 -1.19 -7.30 10.75
C GLN A 363 -2.72 -7.32 10.57
N TYR A 364 -3.43 -6.21 10.75
CA TYR A 364 -4.87 -6.07 10.52
C TYR A 364 -5.19 -6.12 9.01
N LEU A 365 -4.36 -5.52 8.17
CA LEU A 365 -4.36 -5.69 6.72
C LEU A 365 -3.84 -7.06 6.26
N GLY A 366 -3.05 -7.75 7.07
CA GLY A 366 -2.72 -9.16 6.86
C GLY A 366 -3.91 -10.05 7.23
N CYS A 367 -4.66 -9.67 8.27
CA CYS A 367 -5.85 -10.34 8.77
C CYS A 367 -7.11 -10.05 7.96
N SER A 368 -7.11 -9.00 7.15
CA SER A 368 -8.11 -8.76 6.14
C SER A 368 -7.39 -8.97 4.81
N LEU A 369 -7.64 -10.08 4.12
CA LEU A 369 -6.96 -10.51 2.88
C LEU A 369 -6.87 -9.42 1.78
N HIS A 370 -7.58 -8.32 1.96
CA HIS A 370 -7.57 -7.17 1.09
C HIS A 370 -6.65 -6.05 1.57
N LYS A 371 -5.57 -5.79 0.82
CA LYS A 371 -4.63 -4.70 1.11
C LYS A 371 -5.20 -3.28 0.87
N LEU A 372 -6.41 -3.14 0.33
CA LEU A 372 -7.07 -1.84 0.05
C LEU A 372 -8.56 -1.85 0.47
N ASN A 373 -8.80 -1.95 1.78
CA ASN A 373 -10.15 -2.02 2.34
C ASN A 373 -11.01 -0.76 2.07
N LEU A 374 -10.41 0.43 2.12
CA LEU A 374 -11.11 1.72 2.03
C LEU A 374 -11.80 2.03 0.68
N GLY A 375 -11.58 1.23 -0.38
CA GLY A 375 -12.37 1.24 -1.63
C GLY A 375 -12.52 2.60 -2.32
N SER A 376 -13.45 2.69 -3.28
CA SER A 376 -13.73 3.94 -4.03
C SER A 376 -14.42 5.02 -3.19
N ARG A 377 -14.91 4.64 -1.99
CA ARG A 377 -15.61 5.54 -1.08
C ARG A 377 -14.61 6.50 -0.40
N CYS A 378 -13.43 6.05 0.00
CA CYS A 378 -12.41 6.92 0.63
C CYS A 378 -11.12 7.06 -0.18
N MET A 379 -10.97 6.33 -1.29
CA MET A 379 -9.83 6.42 -2.21
C MET A 379 -10.33 6.52 -3.65
N PHE A 380 -9.57 7.18 -4.53
CA PHE A 380 -9.87 7.14 -5.96
C PHE A 380 -9.32 5.86 -6.57
N LEU A 381 -10.20 4.88 -6.79
CA LEU A 381 -9.87 3.64 -7.52
C LEU A 381 -10.31 3.79 -8.97
N HIS A 382 -9.60 3.17 -9.91
CA HIS A 382 -10.09 3.06 -11.29
C HIS A 382 -11.36 2.20 -11.35
N PRO A 383 -12.48 2.63 -11.96
CA PRO A 383 -13.77 1.91 -11.92
C PRO A 383 -13.74 0.53 -12.61
N TYR A 384 -12.82 0.31 -13.54
CA TYR A 384 -12.62 -0.96 -14.26
C TYR A 384 -12.01 -2.11 -13.44
N LEU A 385 -11.63 -1.88 -12.18
CA LEU A 385 -10.83 -2.74 -11.28
C LEU A 385 -11.42 -4.09 -10.85
N SER A 386 -12.33 -4.65 -11.63
CA SER A 386 -13.13 -5.82 -11.27
C SER A 386 -12.41 -7.17 -11.35
N HIS A 387 -11.37 -7.34 -12.17
CA HIS A 387 -10.88 -8.68 -12.52
C HIS A 387 -9.42 -9.00 -12.17
N GLN A 388 -8.49 -8.04 -12.22
CA GLN A 388 -7.06 -8.39 -12.22
C GLN A 388 -6.32 -7.99 -10.93
N LEU A 389 -6.69 -6.88 -10.29
CA LEU A 389 -5.77 -6.20 -9.38
C LEU A 389 -5.64 -6.71 -7.97
N PHE A 390 -6.40 -7.71 -7.55
CA PHE A 390 -6.49 -7.99 -6.12
C PHE A 390 -6.51 -9.46 -5.74
N TRP A 391 -6.70 -10.38 -6.69
CA TRP A 391 -7.27 -11.67 -6.34
C TRP A 391 -6.86 -12.80 -7.29
N SER A 392 -5.56 -12.95 -7.51
CA SER A 392 -4.94 -14.19 -7.98
C SER A 392 -4.18 -14.80 -6.79
N ASN A 393 -4.55 -16.03 -6.43
CA ASN A 393 -4.02 -16.85 -5.32
C ASN A 393 -2.61 -16.43 -4.88
N LEU A 394 -2.53 -15.88 -3.66
CA LEU A 394 -1.31 -15.66 -2.91
C LEU A 394 -1.53 -16.11 -1.48
#